data_AF-A0A6A7C1Q2-F1
#
_entry.id   AF-A0A6A7C1Q2-F1
#
_cell.length_a   1.000
_cell.length_b   1.000
_cell.length_c   1.000
_cell.angle_alpha   90.00
_cell.angle_beta   90.00
_cell.angle_gamma   90.00
#
_symmetry.space_group_name_H-M   'P 1'
#
loop_
_entity.id
_entity.type
_entity.pdbx_description
1 polymer ?
#
loop_
_entity_poly.entity_id
_entity_poly.type
_entity_poly.pdbx_seq_one_letter_code
_entity_poly.pdbx_strand_id
1 'polypeptide(L)'
;MGSLDRLNDELDRLWMRYLAALSQYTEARDRMQQNLSMATKGLVSLARANYAGKCHHGKEFYDDRMRASTECSITEHGELNVSQVSSEKDPIKWFGILVPRDLRSTQASFRRIVLNDVTEAVNAAAEMRALEREIRRKRKEVRKADRTASDHS
;
A
#
# COMPACT_ATOMS: atom_id res chain seq x y z
N MET A 1 4.55 41.95 10.19
CA MET A 1 4.72 40.49 10.04
C MET A 1 5.49 40.27 8.75
N GLY A 2 6.72 39.77 8.82
CA GLY A 2 7.66 39.80 7.70
C GLY A 2 7.21 38.90 6.55
N SER A 3 7.57 39.28 5.32
CA SER A 3 7.39 38.39 4.15
C SER A 3 8.11 37.04 4.34
N LEU A 4 9.19 37.03 5.13
CA LEU A 4 9.95 35.85 5.48
C LEU A 4 9.19 34.93 6.45
N ASP A 5 8.57 35.49 7.49
CA ASP A 5 7.79 34.73 8.48
C ASP A 5 6.67 33.94 7.81
N ARG A 6 5.95 34.58 6.88
CA ARG A 6 4.87 33.93 6.11
C ARG A 6 5.39 32.76 5.26
N LEU A 7 6.56 32.91 4.63
CA LEU A 7 7.17 31.85 3.83
C LEU A 7 7.62 30.67 4.71
N ASN A 8 8.10 30.95 5.92
CA ASN A 8 8.44 29.92 6.90
C ASN A 8 7.20 29.20 7.42
N ASP A 9 6.11 29.91 7.76
CA ASP A 9 4.84 29.30 8.15
C ASP A 9 4.28 28.37 7.06
N GLU A 10 4.38 28.78 5.79
CA GLU A 10 4.00 27.93 4.65
C GLU A 10 4.91 26.70 4.53
N LEU A 11 6.21 26.85 4.76
CA LEU A 11 7.17 25.74 4.72
C LEU A 11 6.90 24.74 5.85
N ASP A 12 6.59 25.21 7.06
CA ASP A 12 6.26 24.37 8.21
C ASP A 12 4.98 23.57 7.96
N ARG A 13 3.97 24.18 7.34
CA ARG A 13 2.76 23.45 6.92
C ARG A 13 3.06 22.34 5.92
N LEU A 14 3.96 22.57 4.97
CA LEU A 14 4.38 21.54 4.02
C LEU A 14 5.16 20.41 4.71
N TRP A 15 6.03 20.74 5.67
CA TRP A 15 6.74 19.74 6.46
C TRP A 15 5.80 18.92 7.33
N MET A 16 4.81 19.53 7.97
CA MET A 16 3.78 18.81 8.74
C MET A 16 3.04 17.80 7.86
N ARG A 17 2.62 18.20 6.65
CA ARG A 17 1.98 17.29 5.70
C ARG A 17 2.92 16.17 5.25
N TYR A 18 4.19 16.48 5.00
CA TYR A 18 5.19 15.47 4.60
C TYR A 18 5.41 14.43 5.70
N LEU A 19 5.53 14.87 6.95
CA LEU A 19 5.68 13.97 8.10
C LEU A 19 4.43 13.12 8.32
N ALA A 20 3.23 13.68 8.12
CA ALA A 20 1.99 12.92 8.17
C ALA A 20 1.94 11.84 7.07
N ALA A 21 2.31 12.18 5.82
CA ALA A 21 2.38 11.22 4.72
C ALA A 21 3.44 10.14 4.97
N LEU A 22 4.59 10.51 5.57
CA LEU A 22 5.61 9.55 5.98
C LEU A 22 5.08 8.58 7.05
N SER A 23 4.35 9.09 8.06
CA SER A 23 3.71 8.25 9.08
C SER A 23 2.75 7.24 8.45
N GLN A 24 1.90 7.70 7.54
CA GLN A 24 0.96 6.83 6.81
C GLN A 24 1.68 5.75 6.01
N TYR A 25 2.78 6.10 5.33
CA TYR A 25 3.60 5.13 4.61
C TYR A 25 4.22 4.09 5.55
N THR A 26 4.79 4.52 6.68
CA THR A 26 5.39 3.60 7.65
C THR A 26 4.36 2.66 8.26
N GLU A 27 3.19 3.17 8.61
CA GLU A 27 2.10 2.34 9.14
C GLU A 27 1.56 1.35 8.10
N ALA A 28 1.37 1.79 6.85
CA ALA A 28 0.93 0.92 5.76
C ALA A 28 1.95 -0.21 5.53
N ARG A 29 3.25 0.11 5.58
CA ARG A 29 4.33 -0.87 5.50
C ARG A 29 4.31 -1.86 6.66
N ASP A 30 4.09 -1.40 7.88
CA ASP A 30 4.03 -2.28 9.06
C ASP A 30 2.81 -3.21 8.99
N ARG A 31 1.64 -2.69 8.59
CA ARG A 31 0.43 -3.48 8.33
C ARG A 31 0.68 -4.56 7.27
N MET A 32 1.33 -4.18 6.16
CA MET A 32 1.72 -5.12 5.10
C MET A 32 2.61 -6.25 5.64
N GLN A 33 3.62 -5.92 6.45
CA GLN A 33 4.53 -6.91 7.03
C GLN A 33 3.81 -7.87 7.98
N GLN A 34 2.90 -7.37 8.81
CA GLN A 34 2.10 -8.20 9.71
C GLN A 34 1.21 -9.18 8.92
N ASN A 35 0.49 -8.68 7.92
CA ASN A 35 -0.38 -9.50 7.08
C ASN A 35 0.43 -10.54 6.27
N LEU A 36 1.61 -10.17 5.77
CA LEU A 36 2.48 -11.09 5.04
C LEU A 36 3.04 -12.19 5.95
N SER A 37 3.39 -11.86 7.19
CA SER A 37 3.81 -12.84 8.20
C SER A 37 2.72 -13.87 8.48
N MET A 38 1.46 -13.43 8.61
CA MET A 38 0.31 -14.34 8.78
C MET A 38 0.10 -15.21 7.54
N ALA A 39 0.17 -14.64 6.34
CA ALA A 39 0.04 -15.37 5.09
C ALA A 39 1.12 -16.45 4.93
N THR A 40 2.37 -16.11 5.27
CA THR A 40 3.53 -17.01 5.20
C THR A 40 3.38 -18.19 6.16
N LYS A 41 2.91 -17.94 7.39
CA LYS A 41 2.61 -19.02 8.35
C LYS A 41 1.57 -19.99 7.80
N GLY A 42 0.51 -19.48 7.18
CA GLY A 42 -0.53 -20.30 6.57
C GLY A 42 0.00 -21.14 5.39
N LEU A 43 0.87 -20.58 4.55
CA LEU A 43 1.53 -21.33 3.47
C LEU A 43 2.46 -22.43 3.99
N VAL A 44 3.23 -22.16 5.04
CA VAL A 44 4.09 -23.17 5.67
C VAL A 44 3.26 -24.28 6.32
N SER A 45 2.16 -23.92 6.97
CA SER A 45 1.21 -24.91 7.52
C SER A 45 0.61 -25.78 6.41
N LEU A 46 0.23 -25.19 5.28
CA LEU A 46 -0.24 -25.90 4.11
C LEU A 46 0.82 -26.85 3.53
N ALA A 47 2.07 -26.41 3.41
CA ALA A 47 3.17 -27.24 2.93
C ALA A 47 3.36 -28.48 3.83
N ARG A 48 3.28 -28.30 5.15
CA ARG A 48 3.33 -29.40 6.12
C ARG A 48 2.13 -30.35 5.97
N ALA A 49 0.93 -29.82 5.78
CA ALA A 49 -0.28 -30.63 5.58
C ALA A 49 -0.24 -31.41 4.26
N ASN A 50 0.25 -30.80 3.17
CA ASN A 50 0.45 -31.46 1.88
C ASN A 50 1.52 -32.57 1.96
N TYR A 51 2.55 -32.40 2.79
CA TYR A 51 3.58 -33.41 3.00
C TYR A 51 3.09 -34.60 3.84
N ALA A 52 2.29 -34.34 4.88
CA ALA A 52 1.78 -35.38 5.78
C ALA A 52 0.47 -36.05 5.29
N GLY A 53 -0.26 -35.42 4.37
CA GLY A 53 -1.60 -35.81 3.93
C GLY A 53 -1.64 -36.65 2.65
N LYS A 54 -2.80 -37.28 2.41
CA LYS A 54 -3.11 -37.99 1.14
C LYS A 54 -3.62 -37.05 0.04
N CYS A 55 -4.09 -35.86 0.38
CA CYS A 55 -4.67 -34.90 -0.55
C CYS A 55 -3.68 -33.76 -0.80
N HIS A 56 -3.24 -33.59 -2.05
CA HIS A 56 -2.30 -32.53 -2.42
C HIS A 56 -3.07 -31.27 -2.81
N HIS A 57 -3.04 -30.21 -2.00
CA HIS A 57 -3.67 -28.95 -2.37
C HIS A 57 -2.69 -28.12 -3.22
N GLY A 58 -2.71 -28.36 -4.54
CA GLY A 58 -1.77 -27.78 -5.50
C GLY A 58 -2.41 -27.37 -6.83
N LYS A 59 -1.58 -26.93 -7.77
CA LYS A 59 -1.98 -26.43 -9.10
C LYS A 59 -2.76 -27.48 -9.91
N GLU A 60 -2.59 -28.76 -9.60
CA GLU A 60 -3.28 -29.90 -10.20
C GLU A 60 -4.82 -29.81 -10.13
N PHE A 61 -5.36 -29.01 -9.19
CA PHE A 61 -6.80 -28.78 -9.01
C PHE A 61 -7.30 -27.48 -9.66
N TYR A 62 -6.43 -26.74 -10.35
CA TYR A 62 -6.83 -25.55 -11.11
C TYR A 62 -7.39 -26.00 -12.48
N ASP A 63 -8.61 -25.62 -12.78
CA ASP A 63 -9.19 -25.80 -14.11
C ASP A 63 -8.94 -24.55 -15.00
N ASP A 64 -9.37 -24.62 -16.26
CA ASP A 64 -9.26 -23.51 -17.22
C ASP A 64 -10.07 -22.27 -16.83
N ARG A 65 -10.83 -22.32 -15.73
CA ARG A 65 -11.64 -21.20 -15.23
C ARG A 65 -10.84 -20.28 -14.30
N MET A 66 -9.60 -20.64 -13.94
CA MET A 66 -8.68 -19.82 -13.13
C MET A 66 -8.38 -18.48 -13.79
N ARG A 67 -9.19 -17.48 -13.45
CA ARG A 67 -9.02 -16.07 -13.82
C ARG A 67 -8.78 -15.24 -12.57
N ALA A 68 -8.09 -14.11 -12.72
CA ALA A 68 -7.91 -13.16 -11.62
C ALA A 68 -9.28 -12.78 -11.02
N SER A 69 -9.46 -13.01 -9.72
CA SER A 69 -10.72 -12.74 -9.02
C SER A 69 -10.88 -11.26 -8.66
N THR A 70 -9.79 -10.50 -8.70
CA THR A 70 -9.80 -9.06 -8.43
C THR A 70 -8.84 -8.36 -9.36
N GLU A 71 -9.30 -7.28 -9.96
CA GLU A 71 -8.50 -6.34 -10.72
C GLU A 71 -8.47 -5.01 -9.95
N CYS A 72 -7.28 -4.46 -9.74
CA CYS A 72 -7.10 -3.16 -9.10
C CYS A 72 -6.36 -2.24 -10.06
N SER A 73 -6.98 -1.11 -10.39
CA SER A 73 -6.33 -0.03 -11.13
C SER A 73 -6.05 1.13 -10.18
N ILE A 74 -4.81 1.60 -10.17
CA ILE A 74 -4.41 2.79 -9.41
C ILE A 74 -4.57 3.99 -10.34
N THR A 75 -5.47 4.90 -9.99
CA THR A 75 -5.66 6.15 -10.74
C THR A 75 -4.61 7.20 -10.34
N GLU A 76 -4.41 8.22 -11.18
CA GLU A 76 -3.44 9.29 -10.93
C GLU A 76 -3.71 10.09 -9.64
N HIS A 77 -4.95 10.05 -9.12
CA HIS A 77 -5.36 10.70 -7.88
C HIS A 77 -5.22 9.81 -6.62
N GLY A 78 -4.62 8.63 -6.76
CA GLY A 78 -4.48 7.67 -5.65
C GLY A 78 -5.79 7.00 -5.26
N GLU A 79 -6.85 7.15 -6.05
CA GLU A 79 -8.09 6.42 -5.82
C GLU A 79 -7.95 5.00 -6.34
N LEU A 80 -8.27 4.05 -5.45
CA LEU A 80 -8.34 2.63 -5.74
C LEU A 80 -9.63 2.30 -6.48
N ASN A 81 -9.52 1.97 -7.76
CA ASN A 81 -10.62 1.31 -8.45
C ASN A 81 -10.43 -0.20 -8.34
N VAL A 82 -11.20 -0.82 -7.45
CA VAL A 82 -11.22 -2.27 -7.27
C VAL A 82 -12.42 -2.83 -8.04
N SER A 83 -12.16 -3.41 -9.20
CA SER A 83 -13.17 -4.15 -9.95
C SER A 83 -13.17 -5.60 -9.46
N GLN A 84 -14.19 -5.96 -8.68
CA GLN A 84 -14.42 -7.35 -8.30
C GLN A 84 -14.96 -8.12 -9.51
N VAL A 85 -14.17 -9.08 -10.02
CA VAL A 85 -14.62 -9.97 -11.09
C VAL A 85 -15.47 -11.07 -10.45
N SER A 86 -16.80 -10.95 -10.52
CA SER A 86 -17.86 -11.91 -10.11
C SER A 86 -17.50 -12.96 -9.03
N SER A 87 -18.15 -12.89 -7.85
CA SER A 87 -17.98 -13.79 -6.69
C SER A 87 -18.30 -15.28 -6.93
N GLU A 88 -18.82 -15.62 -8.10
CA GLU A 88 -19.15 -16.97 -8.54
C GLU A 88 -17.89 -17.80 -8.90
N LYS A 89 -16.72 -17.14 -8.96
CA LYS A 89 -15.43 -17.72 -9.36
C LYS A 89 -14.34 -17.53 -8.30
N ASP A 90 -14.67 -17.69 -7.02
CA ASP A 90 -13.64 -17.66 -5.98
C ASP A 90 -12.81 -18.96 -6.07
N PRO A 91 -11.52 -18.89 -6.43
CA PRO A 91 -10.70 -20.09 -6.65
C PRO A 91 -10.56 -20.94 -5.39
N ILE A 92 -10.82 -20.38 -4.21
CA ILE A 92 -10.81 -21.16 -2.97
C ILE A 92 -11.94 -22.18 -2.91
N LYS A 93 -13.08 -21.90 -3.54
CA LYS A 93 -14.24 -22.80 -3.56
C LYS A 93 -14.03 -24.01 -4.47
N TRP A 94 -13.05 -23.97 -5.37
CA TRP A 94 -12.72 -25.09 -6.26
C TRP A 94 -11.99 -26.23 -5.54
N PHE A 95 -11.43 -25.97 -4.35
CA PHE A 95 -10.88 -27.02 -3.48
C PHE A 95 -11.96 -27.84 -2.73
N GLY A 96 -13.25 -27.63 -3.04
CA GLY A 96 -14.38 -28.36 -2.46
C GLY A 96 -14.75 -27.93 -1.03
N ILE A 97 -15.55 -28.75 -0.35
CA ILE A 97 -16.07 -28.45 1.01
C ILE A 97 -14.95 -28.37 2.06
N LEU A 98 -13.82 -29.05 1.82
CA LEU A 98 -12.75 -29.24 2.80
C LEU A 98 -11.50 -28.39 2.50
N VAL A 99 -11.68 -27.09 2.22
CA VAL A 99 -10.53 -26.19 2.13
C VAL A 99 -9.88 -26.03 3.51
N PRO A 100 -8.55 -26.18 3.65
CA PRO A 100 -7.86 -25.88 4.89
C PRO A 100 -8.12 -24.43 5.35
N ARG A 101 -8.38 -24.24 6.66
CA ARG A 101 -8.58 -22.90 7.25
C ARG A 101 -7.40 -21.97 6.98
N ASP A 102 -6.20 -22.54 6.93
CA ASP A 102 -4.97 -21.80 6.67
C ASP A 102 -4.93 -21.23 5.26
N LEU A 103 -5.43 -21.95 4.25
CA LEU A 103 -5.50 -21.46 2.88
C LEU A 103 -6.50 -20.30 2.75
N ARG A 104 -7.64 -20.38 3.45
CA ARG A 104 -8.62 -19.27 3.54
C ARG A 104 -8.00 -18.04 4.20
N SER A 105 -7.28 -18.24 5.29
CA SER A 105 -6.56 -17.17 6.00
C SER A 105 -5.50 -16.52 5.11
N THR A 106 -4.67 -17.33 4.45
CA THR A 106 -3.62 -16.87 3.53
C THR A 106 -4.20 -16.07 2.36
N GLN A 107 -5.27 -16.57 1.72
CA GLN A 107 -5.92 -15.84 0.62
C GLN A 107 -6.48 -14.49 1.10
N ALA A 108 -7.13 -14.45 2.26
CA ALA A 108 -7.66 -13.22 2.84
C ALA A 108 -6.55 -12.21 3.18
N SER A 109 -5.44 -12.68 3.77
CA SER A 109 -4.28 -11.84 4.06
C SER A 109 -3.64 -11.28 2.80
N PHE A 110 -3.41 -12.08 1.76
CA PHE A 110 -2.86 -11.58 0.50
C PHE A 110 -3.80 -10.60 -0.21
N ARG A 111 -5.10 -10.90 -0.21
CA ARG A 111 -6.11 -9.99 -0.78
C ARG A 111 -6.11 -8.64 -0.06
N ARG A 112 -6.02 -8.63 1.27
CA ARG A 112 -5.92 -7.40 2.07
C ARG A 112 -4.65 -6.61 1.74
N ILE A 113 -3.50 -7.28 1.65
CA ILE A 113 -2.22 -6.64 1.32
C ILE A 113 -2.31 -5.93 -0.03
N VAL A 114 -2.74 -6.64 -1.07
CA VAL A 114 -2.76 -6.13 -2.44
C VAL A 114 -3.81 -5.03 -2.60
N LEU A 115 -4.98 -5.19 -2.00
CA LEU A 115 -6.07 -4.22 -2.18
C LEU A 115 -5.89 -2.97 -1.34
N ASN A 116 -5.35 -3.08 -0.13
CA ASN A 116 -5.33 -1.96 0.82
C ASN A 116 -3.90 -1.51 1.10
N ASP A 117 -3.10 -2.36 1.75
CA ASP A 117 -1.82 -1.94 2.35
C ASP A 117 -0.81 -1.45 1.30
N VAL A 118 -0.70 -2.15 0.17
CA VAL A 118 0.19 -1.75 -0.95
C VAL A 118 -0.24 -0.42 -1.53
N THR A 119 -1.53 -0.21 -1.70
CA THR A 119 -2.00 1.01 -2.34
C THR A 119 -1.92 2.22 -1.44
N GLU A 120 -2.25 2.07 -0.17
CA GLU A 120 -2.01 3.11 0.84
C GLU A 120 -0.54 3.52 0.85
N ALA A 121 0.38 2.55 0.80
CA ALA A 121 1.81 2.82 0.73
C ALA A 121 2.21 3.54 -0.58
N VAL A 122 1.67 3.12 -1.73
CA VAL A 122 1.95 3.77 -3.03
C VAL A 122 1.43 5.21 -3.05
N ASN A 123 0.24 5.44 -2.55
CA ASN A 123 -0.38 6.76 -2.47
C ASN A 123 0.40 7.70 -1.56
N ALA A 124 0.73 7.25 -0.36
CA ALA A 124 1.55 8.02 0.58
C ALA A 124 2.92 8.35 -0.02
N ALA A 125 3.56 7.39 -0.71
CA ALA A 125 4.82 7.62 -1.40
C ALA A 125 4.69 8.62 -2.58
N ALA A 126 3.56 8.63 -3.29
CA ALA A 126 3.28 9.60 -4.35
C ALA A 126 3.09 11.02 -3.76
N GLU A 127 2.33 11.15 -2.68
CA GLU A 127 2.13 12.42 -1.97
C GLU A 127 3.47 12.97 -1.44
N MET A 128 4.28 12.12 -0.81
CA MET A 128 5.62 12.51 -0.34
C MET A 128 6.47 13.11 -1.46
N ARG A 129 6.48 12.48 -2.64
CA ARG A 129 7.23 13.00 -3.81
C ARG A 129 6.69 14.35 -4.29
N ALA A 130 5.39 14.59 -4.21
CA ALA A 130 4.79 15.87 -4.55
C ALA A 130 5.18 16.96 -3.55
N LEU A 131 5.04 16.68 -2.26
CA LEU A 131 5.39 17.59 -1.17
C LEU A 131 6.88 17.95 -1.18
N GLU A 132 7.76 16.98 -1.45
CA GLU A 132 9.19 17.25 -1.60
C GLU A 132 9.50 18.27 -2.69
N ARG A 133 8.77 18.25 -3.82
CA ARG A 133 8.95 19.23 -4.90
C ARG A 133 8.52 20.62 -4.44
N GLU A 134 7.38 20.72 -3.74
CA GLU A 134 6.86 21.97 -3.20
C GLU A 134 7.81 22.56 -2.14
N ILE A 135 8.27 21.74 -1.20
CA ILE A 135 9.26 22.12 -0.19
C ILE A 135 10.55 22.64 -0.84
N ARG A 136 11.07 21.93 -1.85
CA ARG A 136 12.26 22.38 -2.60
C ARG A 136 12.03 23.73 -3.27
N ARG A 137 10.83 23.98 -3.82
CA ARG A 137 10.49 25.28 -4.44
C ARG A 137 10.39 26.38 -3.39
N LYS A 138 9.67 26.15 -2.29
CA LYS A 138 9.49 27.12 -1.20
C LYS A 138 10.81 27.48 -0.53
N ARG A 139 11.71 26.53 -0.30
CA ARG A 139 13.06 26.81 0.20
C ARG A 139 13.88 27.71 -0.73
N LYS A 140 13.66 27.64 -2.05
CA LYS A 140 14.30 28.57 -2.99
C LYS A 140 13.69 29.97 -2.88
N GLU A 141 12.37 30.09 -2.68
CA GLU A 141 11.68 31.36 -2.45
C GLU A 141 12.18 32.04 -1.16
N VAL A 142 12.26 31.30 -0.04
CA VAL A 142 12.84 31.77 1.23
C VAL A 142 14.26 32.31 1.05
N ARG A 143 15.15 31.52 0.43
CA ARG A 143 16.55 31.94 0.17
C ARG A 143 16.67 33.17 -0.73
N LYS A 144 15.69 33.44 -1.60
CA LYS A 144 15.68 34.66 -2.42
C LYS A 144 15.24 35.86 -1.57
N ALA A 145 14.17 35.69 -0.79
CA ALA A 145 13.66 36.72 0.12
C ALA A 145 14.71 37.15 1.16
N ASP A 146 15.47 36.20 1.73
CA ASP A 146 16.57 36.48 2.66
C ASP A 146 17.66 37.36 2.02
N ARG A 147 18.08 37.03 0.79
CA ARG A 147 19.12 37.81 0.07
C ARG A 147 18.65 39.22 -0.27
N THR A 148 17.40 39.36 -0.71
CA THR A 148 16.86 40.70 -0.96
C THR A 148 16.72 41.52 0.32
N ALA A 149 16.44 40.88 1.46
CA ALA A 149 16.37 41.57 2.75
C ALA A 149 17.76 42.01 3.24
N SER A 150 18.81 41.21 2.99
CA SER A 150 20.20 41.58 3.33
C SER A 150 20.79 42.66 2.43
N ASP A 151 20.36 42.76 1.17
CA ASP A 151 20.86 43.79 0.22
C ASP A 151 20.22 45.18 0.45
N HIS A 152 19.10 45.26 1.19
CA HIS A 152 18.38 46.51 1.46
C HIS A 152 18.51 46.99 2.93
N SER A 153 19.32 46.30 3.75
CA SER A 153 19.67 46.70 5.12
C SER A 153 21.12 47.16 5.18
#